data_AF-A0A937C3Y9-F1
#
_entry.id   AF-A0A937C3Y9-F1
#
_cell.length_a   1.000
_cell.length_b   1.000
_cell.length_c   1.000
_cell.angle_alpha   90.00
_cell.angle_beta   90.00
_cell.angle_gamma   90.00
#
_symmetry.space_group_name_H-M   'P 1'
#
loop_
_entity.id
_entity.type
_entity.pdbx_description
1 polymer ?
#
loop_
_entity_poly.entity_id
_entity_poly.type
_entity_poly.pdbx_seq_one_letter_code
_entity_poly.pdbx_strand_id
1 'polypeptide(L)' 'MQELVDKLKSEAGLTDEQAKAAIATIKNYVVEKFPMLEGAVNNVFGNG' A
#
# COMPACT_ATOMS: atom_id res chain seq x y z
N MET A 1 -2.57 -4.81 6.81
CA MET A 1 -3.18 -4.37 5.55
C MET A 1 -4.61 -3.85 5.72
N GLN A 2 -5.53 -4.57 6.40
CA GLN A 2 -6.91 -4.09 6.59
C GLN A 2 -7.00 -2.75 7.32
N GLU A 3 -6.22 -2.55 8.40
CA GLU A 3 -6.18 -1.28 9.13
C GLU A 3 -5.81 -0.08 8.23
N LEU A 4 -4.85 -0.26 7.32
CA LEU A 4 -4.46 0.79 6.37
C LEU A 4 -5.57 1.08 5.37
N VAL A 5 -6.26 0.04 4.89
CA VAL A 5 -7.45 0.19 4.03
C VAL A 5 -8.54 0.97 4.75
N ASP A 6 -8.82 0.64 6.01
CA ASP A 6 -9.85 1.31 6.80
C ASP A 6 -9.49 2.78 7.08
N LYS A 7 -8.21 3.09 7.35
CA LYS A 7 -7.74 4.49 7.44
C LYS A 7 -7.90 5.24 6.12
N LEU A 8 -7.53 4.65 4.99
CA LEU A 8 -7.69 5.28 3.67
C LEU A 8 -9.16 5.56 3.34
N LYS A 9 -10.06 4.65 3.71
CA LYS A 9 -11.51 4.85 3.57
C LYS A 9 -12.00 5.97 4.48
N SER A 10 -11.62 5.96 5.77
CA SER A 10 -12.09 6.93 6.77
C SER A 10 -11.51 8.33 6.58
N GLU A 11 -10.23 8.46 6.24
CA GLU A 11 -9.51 9.74 6.23
C GLU A 11 -9.46 10.35 4.82
N ALA A 12 -9.38 9.53 3.76
CA ALA A 12 -9.29 9.98 2.38
C ALA A 12 -10.58 9.72 1.57
N GLY A 13 -11.62 9.12 2.17
CA GLY A 13 -12.91 8.89 1.51
C GLY A 13 -12.85 7.89 0.36
N LEU A 14 -11.83 7.02 0.34
CA LEU A 14 -11.66 6.04 -0.74
C LEU A 14 -12.64 4.88 -0.61
N THR A 15 -12.98 4.25 -1.74
CA THR A 15 -13.61 2.93 -1.74
C THR A 15 -12.58 1.84 -1.40
N ASP A 16 -13.05 0.63 -1.09
CA ASP A 16 -12.17 -0.53 -0.85
C ASP A 16 -11.22 -0.81 -2.02
N GLU A 17 -11.73 -0.73 -3.25
CA GLU A 17 -10.93 -0.95 -4.46
C GLU A 17 -9.89 0.17 -4.65
N GLN A 18 -10.28 1.42 -4.43
CA GLN A 18 -9.38 2.57 -4.53
C GLN A 18 -8.27 2.51 -3.47
N ALA A 19 -8.59 2.11 -2.23
CA ALA A 19 -7.61 1.96 -1.16
C ALA A 19 -6.58 0.87 -1.51
N LYS A 20 -7.04 -0.28 -2.00
CA LYS A 20 -6.14 -1.37 -2.45
C LYS A 20 -5.26 -0.92 -3.62
N ALA A 21 -5.83 -0.21 -4.60
CA ALA A 21 -5.08 0.33 -5.73
C ALA A 21 -4.04 1.38 -5.31
N ALA A 22 -4.39 2.25 -4.36
CA ALA A 22 -3.47 3.25 -3.82
C ALA A 22 -2.27 2.60 -3.13
N ILE A 23 -2.50 1.59 -2.28
CA ILE A 23 -1.43 0.86 -1.61
C ILE A 23 -0.51 0.17 -2.62
N ALA A 24 -1.07 -0.49 -3.64
CA ALA A 24 -0.28 -1.13 -4.69
C ALA A 24 0.55 -0.11 -5.49
N THR A 25 -0.02 1.05 -5.81
CA THR A 25 0.68 2.13 -6.53
C THR A 25 1.85 2.66 -5.72
N ILE A 26 1.65 2.92 -4.43
CA ILE A 26 2.70 3.40 -3.52
C ILE A 26 3.81 2.34 -3.39
N LYS A 27 3.43 1.08 -3.18
CA LYS A 27 4.36 -0.05 -3.10
C LYS A 27 5.28 -0.09 -4.34
N ASN A 28 4.69 -0.09 -5.53
CA ASN A 28 5.44 -0.16 -6.79
C ASN A 28 6.34 1.07 -6.96
N TYR A 29 5.83 2.26 -6.69
CA TYR A 29 6.61 3.49 -6.79
C TYR A 29 7.84 3.47 -5.86
N VAL A 30 7.69 3.00 -4.61
CA VAL A 30 8.81 2.92 -3.67
C VAL A 30 9.85 1.87 -4.12
N VAL A 31 9.42 0.71 -4.61
CA VAL A 31 10.35 -0.32 -5.13
C VAL A 31 11.10 0.19 -6.36
N GLU A 32 10.42 0.86 -7.29
CA GLU A 32 11.04 1.46 -8.46
C GLU A 32 12.08 2.52 -8.10
N LYS A 33 11.80 3.36 -7.09
CA LYS A 33 12.72 4.42 -6.64
C LYS A 33 13.84 3.91 -5.74
N PHE A 34 13.57 2.87 -4.95
CA PHE A 34 14.49 2.32 -3.96
C PHE A 34 14.50 0.78 -4.03
N PRO A 35 15.10 0.18 -5.06
CA PRO A 35 15.09 -1.28 -5.25
C PRO A 35 15.65 -2.06 -4.06
N MET A 36 16.61 -1.47 -3.34
CA MET A 36 17.19 -2.06 -2.11
C MET A 36 16.17 -2.26 -0.98
N LEU A 37 15.02 -1.57 -1.00
CA LEU A 37 13.97 -1.68 -0.01
C LEU A 37 12.90 -2.71 -0.38
N GLU A 38 12.99 -3.36 -1.54
CA GLU A 38 11.97 -4.28 -2.05
C GLU A 38 11.58 -5.35 -1.02
N GLY A 39 12.55 -6.01 -0.38
CA GLY A 39 12.28 -7.03 0.63
C GLY A 39 11.50 -6.49 1.84
N ALA A 40 11.87 -5.30 2.33
CA ALA A 40 11.19 -4.66 3.45
C ALA A 40 9.78 -4.19 3.08
N VAL A 41 9.63 -3.58 1.91
CA VAL A 41 8.34 -3.15 1.36
C VAL A 41 7.42 -4.35 1.14
N ASN A 42 7.93 -5.47 0.62
CA ASN A 42 7.17 -6.71 0.50
C ASN A 42 6.77 -7.29 1.86
N ASN A 43 7.60 -7.18 2.91
CA ASN A 43 7.19 -7.61 4.25
C ASN A 43 6.09 -6.73 4.85
N VAL A 44 6.13 -5.42 4.60
CA VAL A 44 5.14 -4.44 5.13
C VAL A 44 3.80 -4.52 4.37
N PHE A 45 3.85 -4.66 3.05
CA PHE A 45 2.67 -4.63 2.19
C PHE A 45 2.23 -5.99 1.64
N GLY A 46 3.02 -7.05 1.83
CA GLY A 46 2.84 -8.37 1.20
C GLY A 46 2.29 -9.48 2.10
N ASN A 47 1.78 -9.17 3.29
CA ASN A 47 0.98 -10.12 4.08
C ASN A 47 -0.49 -9.70 4.08
N GLY A 48 -1.25 -10.37 3.22
CA GLY A 48 -2.69 -10.26 2.99
C GLY A 48 -3.10 -11.07 1.77
#